data_AF-S5LID4-F1
#
_entry.id   AF-S5LID4-F1
#
_cell.length_a   1.000
_cell.length_b   1.000
_cell.length_c   1.000
_cell.angle_alpha   90.00
_cell.angle_beta   90.00
_cell.angle_gamma   90.00
#
_symmetry.space_group_name_H-M   'P 1'
#
loop_
_entity.id
_entity.type
_entity.pdbx_description
1 polymer ?
#
loop_
_entity_poly.entity_id
_entity_poly.type
_entity_poly.pdbx_seq_one_letter_code
_entity_poly.pdbx_strand_id
1 'polypeptide(L)'
;MTKNRRLVYIALLAAQAVVISLLERAIPFPFAFAPGAKLGLANIITCISLYTLSAKDTFMIICIRLVLSTLLGGTISTFMYSAAGAILSFLGMWLVQQLGPKRVSIIGVSVTGGILHNVGQLVIASWIAGTWSVMLYLPVLSFIGILSGIAVGIAANYLLKNVQTLRMFADAKQSQAAQK
;
A
#
# COMPACT_ATOMS: atom_id res chain seq x y z
N MET A 1 -22.21 5.78 -6.62
CA MET A 1 -21.39 6.74 -7.41
C MET A 1 -21.81 6.69 -8.87
N THR A 2 -21.83 7.82 -9.58
CA THR A 2 -21.91 7.80 -11.06
C THR A 2 -20.59 7.29 -11.65
N LYS A 3 -20.65 6.69 -12.84
CA LYS A 3 -19.46 6.11 -13.52
C LYS A 3 -18.32 7.14 -13.66
N ASN A 4 -18.65 8.38 -14.06
CA ASN A 4 -17.67 9.44 -14.28
C ASN A 4 -16.98 9.88 -12.97
N ARG A 5 -17.74 10.08 -11.88
CA ARG A 5 -17.16 10.46 -10.57
C ARG A 5 -16.21 9.38 -10.04
N ARG A 6 -16.57 8.10 -10.22
CA ARG A 6 -15.70 6.98 -9.82
C ARG A 6 -14.39 6.98 -10.59
N LEU A 7 -14.44 7.21 -11.91
CA LEU A 7 -13.24 7.24 -12.76
C LEU A 7 -12.30 8.39 -12.37
N VAL A 8 -12.85 9.61 -12.18
CA VAL A 8 -12.07 10.76 -11.72
C VAL A 8 -11.43 10.49 -10.37
N TYR A 9 -12.17 9.88 -9.43
CA TYR A 9 -11.64 9.55 -8.11
C TYR A 9 -10.49 8.52 -8.16
N ILE A 10 -10.63 7.47 -8.99
CA ILE A 10 -9.55 6.49 -9.22
C ILE A 10 -8.32 7.18 -9.81
N ALA A 11 -8.50 8.07 -10.80
CA ALA A 11 -7.40 8.80 -11.43
C ALA A 11 -6.66 9.71 -10.43
N LEU A 12 -7.39 10.44 -9.59
CA LEU A 12 -6.80 11.30 -8.55
C LEU A 12 -6.01 10.50 -7.51
N LEU A 13 -6.57 9.39 -7.02
CA LEU A 13 -5.86 8.51 -6.09
C LEU A 13 -4.61 7.90 -6.75
N ALA A 14 -4.71 7.43 -7.99
CA ALA A 14 -3.57 6.88 -8.72
C ALA A 14 -2.47 7.93 -8.92
N ALA A 15 -2.81 9.16 -9.29
CA ALA A 15 -1.86 10.26 -9.43
C ALA A 15 -1.15 10.56 -8.10
N GLN A 16 -1.89 10.67 -6.99
CA GLN A 16 -1.31 10.83 -5.65
C GLN A 16 -0.38 9.67 -5.29
N ALA A 17 -0.78 8.44 -5.62
CA ALA A 17 0.03 7.26 -5.33
C ALA A 17 1.36 7.29 -6.10
N VAL A 18 1.36 7.74 -7.35
CA VAL A 18 2.57 7.93 -8.15
C VAL A 18 3.45 9.01 -7.53
N VAL A 19 2.90 10.18 -7.21
CA VAL A 19 3.65 11.30 -6.60
C VAL A 19 4.30 10.87 -5.29
N ILE A 20 3.55 10.23 -4.40
CA ILE A 20 4.08 9.72 -3.12
C ILE A 20 5.17 8.68 -3.36
N SER A 21 5.02 7.81 -4.36
CA SER A 21 6.04 6.80 -4.70
C SER A 21 7.35 7.44 -5.21
N LEU A 22 7.25 8.55 -5.94
CA LEU A 22 8.41 9.32 -6.41
C LEU A 22 9.07 10.08 -5.27
N LEU A 23 8.28 10.71 -4.39
CA LEU A 23 8.79 11.40 -3.19
C LEU A 23 9.49 10.41 -2.25
N GLU A 24 8.91 9.24 -2.02
CA GLU A 24 9.51 8.18 -1.21
C GLU A 24 10.86 7.74 -1.78
N ARG A 25 10.99 7.66 -3.11
CA ARG A 25 12.27 7.35 -3.78
C ARG A 25 13.30 8.47 -3.60
N ALA A 26 12.86 9.72 -3.49
CA ALA A 26 13.74 10.87 -3.32
C ALA A 26 14.30 11.01 -1.89
N ILE A 27 13.67 10.39 -0.89
CA ILE A 27 14.16 10.38 0.49
C ILE A 27 15.37 9.44 0.57
N PRO A 28 16.59 9.95 0.84
CA PRO A 28 17.76 9.09 1.03
C PRO A 28 17.54 8.23 2.28
N PHE A 29 17.43 6.91 2.07
CA PHE A 29 17.14 6.01 3.18
C PHE A 29 18.42 5.74 3.99
N PRO A 30 18.39 5.88 5.33
CA PRO A 30 19.58 5.79 6.18
C PRO A 30 20.20 4.38 6.23
N PHE A 31 19.52 3.39 5.66
CA PHE A 31 19.91 1.99 5.66
C PHE A 31 20.32 1.54 4.25
N ALA A 32 21.52 1.96 3.83
CA ALA A 32 22.15 1.57 2.55
C ALA A 32 22.37 0.04 2.40
N PHE A 33 22.19 -0.74 3.48
CA PHE A 33 22.39 -2.19 3.50
C PHE A 33 21.24 -3.02 2.93
N ALA A 34 20.06 -2.44 2.68
CA ALA A 34 18.94 -3.13 2.04
C ALA A 34 18.51 -2.39 0.75
N PRO A 35 19.21 -2.61 -0.37
CA PRO A 35 18.89 -1.99 -1.65
C PRO A 35 17.42 -2.25 -2.03
N GLY A 36 16.61 -1.20 -2.10
CA GLY A 36 15.19 -1.28 -2.46
C GLY A 36 14.20 -1.33 -1.28
N ALA A 37 14.68 -1.36 -0.03
CA ALA A 37 13.83 -1.18 1.14
C ALA A 37 13.20 0.22 1.14
N LYS A 38 11.86 0.28 1.14
CA LYS A 38 11.08 1.52 1.15
C LYS A 38 10.29 1.59 2.46
N LEU A 39 9.89 2.80 2.85
CA LEU A 39 9.01 2.99 4.00
C LEU A 39 7.62 2.37 3.76
N GLY A 40 7.19 2.23 2.51
CA GLY A 40 5.83 1.90 2.18
C GLY A 40 4.88 3.10 2.31
N LEU A 41 5.39 4.34 2.19
CA LEU A 41 4.55 5.55 2.21
C LEU A 41 3.47 5.51 1.13
N ALA A 42 3.81 4.99 -0.05
CA ALA A 42 2.86 4.79 -1.14
C ALA A 42 1.66 3.89 -0.76
N ASN A 43 1.81 3.06 0.28
CA ASN A 43 0.76 2.16 0.76
C ASN A 43 -0.38 2.90 1.46
N ILE A 44 -0.22 4.18 1.82
CA ILE A 44 -1.31 5.01 2.35
C ILE A 44 -2.49 5.09 1.37
N ILE A 45 -2.21 5.26 0.08
CA ILE A 45 -3.25 5.33 -0.95
C ILE A 45 -3.91 3.97 -1.14
N THR A 46 -3.14 2.89 -1.04
CA THR A 46 -3.69 1.53 -1.07
C THR A 46 -4.64 1.31 0.12
N CYS A 47 -4.27 1.75 1.31
CA CYS A 47 -5.13 1.68 2.49
C CYS A 47 -6.41 2.51 2.30
N ILE A 48 -6.28 3.79 1.91
CA ILE A 48 -7.43 4.69 1.68
C ILE A 48 -8.38 4.09 0.62
N SER A 49 -7.86 3.69 -0.53
CA SER A 49 -8.67 3.09 -1.60
C SER A 49 -9.34 1.78 -1.16
N LEU A 50 -8.67 0.98 -0.34
CA LEU A 50 -9.26 -0.23 0.22
C LEU A 50 -10.46 0.09 1.14
N TYR A 51 -10.53 1.27 1.75
CA TYR A 51 -11.68 1.70 2.55
C TYR A 51 -12.72 2.54 1.78
N THR A 52 -12.38 3.15 0.64
CA THR A 52 -13.30 4.01 -0.13
C THR A 52 -13.79 3.41 -1.46
N LEU A 53 -13.11 2.41 -1.99
CA LEU A 53 -13.38 1.80 -3.31
C LEU A 53 -13.48 0.28 -3.23
N SER A 54 -13.89 -0.36 -4.32
CA SER A 54 -13.87 -1.82 -4.42
C SER A 54 -12.44 -2.38 -4.46
N ALA A 55 -12.25 -3.64 -4.07
CA ALA A 55 -10.93 -4.30 -4.13
C ALA A 55 -10.36 -4.30 -5.56
N LYS A 56 -11.23 -4.48 -6.57
CA LYS A 56 -10.85 -4.42 -7.99
C LYS A 56 -10.29 -3.05 -8.39
N ASP A 57 -10.90 -1.97 -7.91
CA ASP A 57 -10.45 -0.60 -8.19
C ASP A 57 -9.15 -0.27 -7.48
N THR A 58 -9.01 -0.75 -6.24
CA THR A 58 -7.77 -0.63 -5.47
C THR A 58 -6.61 -1.31 -6.19
N PHE A 59 -6.84 -2.52 -6.71
CA PHE A 59 -5.85 -3.22 -7.52
C PHE A 59 -5.47 -2.45 -8.79
N MET A 60 -6.45 -1.85 -9.48
CA MET A 60 -6.19 -1.00 -10.64
C MET A 60 -5.30 0.20 -10.30
N ILE A 61 -5.55 0.86 -9.16
CA ILE A 61 -4.72 1.97 -8.67
C ILE A 61 -3.28 1.51 -8.42
N ILE A 62 -3.10 0.34 -7.81
CA ILE A 62 -1.76 -0.24 -7.57
C ILE A 62 -1.04 -0.48 -8.91
N CYS A 63 -1.71 -1.09 -9.89
CA CYS A 63 -1.12 -1.35 -11.21
C CYS A 63 -0.69 -0.06 -11.90
N ILE A 64 -1.57 0.95 -11.95
CA ILE A 64 -1.26 2.27 -12.53
C ILE A 64 -0.04 2.88 -11.84
N ARG A 65 -0.03 2.86 -10.50
CA ARG A 65 1.09 3.37 -9.70
C ARG A 65 2.40 2.67 -10.03
N LEU A 66 2.41 1.33 -10.06
CA LEU A 66 3.63 0.54 -10.29
C LEU A 66 4.21 0.81 -11.68
N VAL A 67 3.36 0.82 -12.70
CA VAL A 67 3.78 1.09 -14.09
C VAL A 67 4.31 2.52 -14.20
N LEU A 68 3.53 3.52 -13.81
CA LEU A 68 3.93 4.93 -13.97
C LEU A 68 5.14 5.29 -13.12
N SER A 69 5.21 4.87 -11.85
CA SER A 69 6.37 5.16 -11.00
C SER A 69 7.66 4.50 -11.51
N THR A 70 7.55 3.40 -12.23
CA THR A 70 8.72 2.76 -12.87
C THR A 70 9.11 3.50 -14.14
N LEU A 71 8.15 3.88 -14.98
CA LEU A 71 8.44 4.64 -16.19
C LEU A 71 9.06 6.02 -15.91
N LEU A 72 8.64 6.66 -14.81
CA LEU A 72 9.08 8.02 -14.46
C LEU A 72 10.43 8.10 -13.73
N GLY A 73 11.09 6.97 -13.46
CA GLY A 73 12.40 6.99 -12.80
C GLY A 73 12.82 5.70 -12.13
N GLY A 74 12.20 4.57 -12.47
CA GLY A 74 12.52 3.25 -11.95
C GLY A 74 13.28 2.35 -12.92
N THR A 75 13.79 1.25 -12.38
CA THR A 75 14.39 0.13 -13.12
C THR A 75 13.49 -1.10 -13.03
N ILE A 76 13.72 -2.09 -13.89
CA ILE A 76 13.01 -3.38 -13.88
C ILE A 76 13.13 -4.05 -12.50
N SER A 77 14.30 -4.05 -11.87
CA SER A 77 14.47 -4.61 -10.52
C SER A 77 13.61 -3.89 -9.49
N THR A 78 13.59 -2.54 -9.51
CA THR A 78 12.75 -1.77 -8.58
C THR A 78 11.26 -1.96 -8.82
N PHE A 79 10.85 -2.23 -10.07
CA PHE A 79 9.48 -2.61 -10.41
C PHE A 79 9.15 -3.98 -9.81
N MET A 80 10.00 -4.99 -10.00
CA MET A 80 9.77 -6.33 -9.46
C MET A 80 9.65 -6.31 -7.93
N TYR A 81 10.55 -5.60 -7.23
CA TYR A 81 10.47 -5.41 -5.77
C TYR A 81 9.14 -4.73 -5.37
N SER A 82 8.81 -3.61 -6.00
CA SER A 82 7.62 -2.83 -5.66
C SER A 82 6.34 -3.60 -5.99
N ALA A 83 6.32 -4.38 -7.08
CA ALA A 83 5.17 -5.16 -7.51
C ALA A 83 4.89 -6.31 -6.56
N ALA A 84 5.88 -7.13 -6.23
CA ALA A 84 5.70 -8.23 -5.29
C ALA A 84 5.30 -7.73 -3.90
N GLY A 85 5.97 -6.70 -3.39
CA GLY A 85 5.61 -6.06 -2.13
C GLY A 85 4.19 -5.49 -2.16
N ALA A 86 3.80 -4.76 -3.21
CA ALA A 86 2.47 -4.16 -3.30
C ALA A 86 1.35 -5.19 -3.43
N ILE A 87 1.56 -6.26 -4.21
CA ILE A 87 0.57 -7.33 -4.38
C ILE A 87 0.39 -8.08 -3.06
N LEU A 88 1.48 -8.49 -2.41
CA LEU A 88 1.40 -9.24 -1.15
C LEU A 88 0.79 -8.39 -0.02
N SER A 89 1.19 -7.12 0.06
CA SER A 89 0.59 -6.12 0.96
C SER A 89 -0.90 -5.96 0.71
N PHE A 90 -1.33 -5.77 -0.54
CA PHE A 90 -2.74 -5.62 -0.89
C PHE A 90 -3.56 -6.86 -0.53
N LEU A 91 -3.07 -8.05 -0.85
CA LEU A 91 -3.75 -9.30 -0.53
C LEU A 91 -3.93 -9.46 0.98
N GLY A 92 -2.88 -9.23 1.77
CA GLY A 92 -2.97 -9.32 3.23
C GLY A 92 -3.89 -8.26 3.83
N MET A 93 -3.79 -7.01 3.38
CA MET A 93 -4.71 -5.95 3.83
C MET A 93 -6.16 -6.29 3.49
N TRP A 94 -6.41 -6.80 2.29
CA TRP A 94 -7.74 -7.20 1.86
C TRP A 94 -8.29 -8.36 2.72
N LEU A 95 -7.51 -9.42 2.94
CA LEU A 95 -7.92 -10.55 3.77
C LEU A 95 -8.19 -10.15 5.21
N VAL A 96 -7.32 -9.34 5.82
CA VAL A 96 -7.48 -8.87 7.20
C VAL A 96 -8.68 -7.93 7.31
N GLN A 97 -8.96 -7.11 6.30
CA GLN A 97 -10.16 -6.26 6.27
C GLN A 97 -11.46 -7.09 6.30
N GLN A 98 -11.47 -8.29 5.70
CA GLN A 98 -12.65 -9.17 5.72
C GLN A 98 -12.99 -9.70 7.13
N LEU A 99 -12.04 -9.70 8.07
CA LEU A 99 -12.31 -10.06 9.47
C LEU A 99 -13.25 -9.07 10.18
N GLY A 100 -13.49 -7.92 9.55
CA GLY A 100 -14.46 -6.93 9.94
C GLY A 100 -13.90 -5.85 10.89
N PRO A 101 -14.53 -4.66 10.90
CA PRO A 101 -14.05 -3.50 11.66
C PRO A 101 -14.12 -3.69 13.18
N LYS A 102 -14.89 -4.68 13.66
CA LYS A 102 -14.97 -5.02 15.09
C LYS A 102 -13.74 -5.77 15.60
N ARG A 103 -13.00 -6.45 14.72
CA ARG A 103 -11.81 -7.23 15.10
C ARG A 103 -10.51 -6.55 14.75
N VAL A 104 -10.47 -5.78 13.66
CA VAL A 104 -9.24 -5.15 13.19
C VAL A 104 -9.45 -3.68 12.84
N SER A 105 -8.59 -2.82 13.41
CA SER A 105 -8.58 -1.40 13.12
C SER A 105 -7.90 -1.11 11.77
N ILE A 106 -8.14 0.08 11.22
CA ILE A 106 -7.43 0.59 10.02
C ILE A 106 -5.91 0.51 10.20
N ILE A 107 -5.43 0.75 11.43
CA ILE A 107 -4.02 0.67 11.79
C ILE A 107 -3.52 -0.78 11.66
N GLY A 108 -4.25 -1.76 12.21
CA GLY A 108 -3.88 -3.17 12.11
C GLY A 108 -3.84 -3.71 10.67
N VAL A 109 -4.80 -3.27 9.84
CA VAL A 109 -4.78 -3.56 8.40
C VAL A 109 -3.52 -2.98 7.75
N SER A 110 -3.22 -1.70 8.01
CA SER A 110 -2.03 -1.03 7.47
C SER A 110 -0.71 -1.68 7.93
N VAL A 111 -0.61 -2.07 9.21
CA VAL A 111 0.55 -2.80 9.76
C VAL A 111 0.76 -4.13 9.05
N THR A 112 -0.31 -4.89 8.84
CA THR A 112 -0.24 -6.14 8.07
C THR A 112 0.28 -5.89 6.66
N GLY A 113 -0.22 -4.83 6.00
CA GLY A 113 0.26 -4.39 4.71
C GLY A 113 1.74 -4.03 4.71
N GLY A 114 2.22 -3.29 5.71
CA GLY A 114 3.62 -2.89 5.85
C GLY A 114 4.57 -4.08 5.99
N ILE A 115 4.24 -5.05 6.86
CA ILE A 115 5.04 -6.28 7.02
C ILE A 115 5.07 -7.07 5.70
N LEU A 116 3.91 -7.33 5.11
CA LEU A 116 3.81 -8.13 3.89
C LEU A 116 4.41 -7.42 2.67
N HIS A 117 4.45 -6.09 2.66
CA HIS A 117 5.19 -5.35 1.65
C HIS A 117 6.68 -5.71 1.68
N ASN A 118 7.27 -5.70 2.87
CA ASN A 118 8.68 -6.02 3.07
C ASN A 118 8.97 -7.49 2.79
N VAL A 119 8.06 -8.41 3.18
CA VAL A 119 8.15 -9.83 2.80
C VAL A 119 8.21 -9.97 1.27
N GLY A 120 7.28 -9.33 0.54
CA GLY A 120 7.24 -9.43 -0.91
C GLY A 120 8.48 -8.86 -1.60
N GLN A 121 9.03 -7.75 -1.09
CA GLN A 121 10.30 -7.19 -1.56
C GLN A 121 11.46 -8.16 -1.32
N LEU A 122 11.57 -8.73 -0.12
CA LEU A 122 12.65 -9.65 0.26
C LEU A 122 12.58 -10.98 -0.50
N VAL A 123 11.39 -11.49 -0.82
CA VAL A 123 11.24 -12.70 -1.64
C VAL A 123 11.85 -12.48 -3.02
N ILE A 124 11.53 -11.38 -3.68
CA ILE A 124 12.12 -11.05 -4.99
C ILE A 124 13.61 -10.73 -4.87
N ALA A 125 14.03 -10.03 -3.80
CA ALA A 125 15.45 -9.76 -3.56
C ALA A 125 16.26 -11.05 -3.37
N SER A 126 15.72 -12.01 -2.61
CA SER A 126 16.34 -13.32 -2.42
C SER A 126 16.43 -14.09 -3.73
N TRP A 127 15.37 -14.02 -4.56
CA TRP A 127 15.36 -14.67 -5.86
C TRP A 127 16.39 -14.07 -6.83
N ILE A 128 16.45 -12.74 -6.92
CA ILE A 128 17.43 -12.04 -7.78
C ILE A 128 18.86 -12.25 -7.28
N ALA A 129 19.08 -12.25 -5.97
CA ALA A 129 20.38 -12.48 -5.36
C ALA A 129 20.83 -13.96 -5.40
N GLY A 130 19.93 -14.89 -5.73
CA GLY A 130 20.21 -16.32 -5.73
C GLY A 130 20.47 -16.92 -4.34
N THR A 131 20.11 -16.20 -3.26
CA THR A 131 20.35 -16.64 -1.89
C THR A 131 19.21 -16.23 -0.95
N TRP A 132 18.79 -17.18 -0.11
CA TRP A 132 17.78 -16.95 0.93
C TRP A 132 18.34 -16.20 2.15
N SER A 133 19.65 -15.97 2.24
CA SER A 133 20.27 -15.20 3.32
C SER A 133 19.73 -13.77 3.41
N VAL A 134 19.21 -13.22 2.30
CA VAL A 134 18.53 -11.91 2.29
C VAL A 134 17.29 -11.91 3.19
N MET A 135 16.62 -13.05 3.39
CA MET A 135 15.48 -13.17 4.30
C MET A 135 15.87 -12.97 5.78
N LEU A 136 17.16 -13.06 6.14
CA LEU A 136 17.62 -12.76 7.51
C LEU A 136 17.41 -11.28 7.88
N TYR A 137 17.20 -10.39 6.90
CA TYR A 137 16.81 -9.00 7.14
C TYR A 137 15.32 -8.84 7.47
N LEU A 138 14.52 -9.88 7.30
CA LEU A 138 13.07 -9.85 7.53
C LEU A 138 12.69 -9.39 8.94
N PRO A 139 13.35 -9.79 10.05
CA PRO A 139 12.98 -9.31 11.39
C PRO A 139 13.13 -7.79 11.53
N VAL A 140 14.26 -7.25 11.04
CA VAL A 140 14.54 -5.81 11.07
C VAL A 140 13.57 -5.05 10.17
N LEU A 141 13.38 -5.52 8.94
CA LEU A 141 12.45 -4.91 8.00
C LEU A 141 11.00 -5.02 8.47
N SER A 142 10.60 -6.11 9.12
CA SER A 142 9.26 -6.26 9.68
C SER A 142 9.04 -5.27 10.83
N PHE A 143 10.05 -5.05 11.67
CA PHE A 143 9.98 -4.02 12.71
C PHE A 143 9.77 -2.62 12.11
N ILE A 144 10.56 -2.25 11.09
CA ILE A 144 10.37 -0.99 10.35
C ILE A 144 8.99 -0.95 9.67
N GLY A 145 8.54 -2.07 9.10
CA GLY A 145 7.24 -2.21 8.44
C GLY A 145 6.07 -2.04 9.41
N ILE A 146 6.22 -2.49 10.67
CA ILE A 146 5.25 -2.23 11.74
C ILE A 146 5.19 -0.74 12.05
N LEU A 147 6.35 -0.11 12.30
CA LEU A 147 6.40 1.33 12.62
C LEU A 147 5.81 2.19 11.50
N SER A 148 6.22 1.93 10.27
CA SER A 148 5.67 2.62 9.10
C SER A 148 4.18 2.30 8.91
N GLY A 149 3.79 1.04 9.05
CA GLY A 149 2.39 0.62 8.96
C GLY A 149 1.50 1.29 10.00
N ILE A 150 2.00 1.51 11.22
CA ILE A 150 1.32 2.31 12.25
C ILE A 150 1.17 3.75 11.79
N ALA A 151 2.27 4.40 11.38
CA ALA A 151 2.25 5.79 10.93
C ALA A 151 1.29 6.02 9.75
N VAL A 152 1.38 5.15 8.73
CA VAL A 152 0.50 5.14 7.55
C VAL A 152 -0.94 4.88 7.96
N GLY A 153 -1.18 3.96 8.89
CA GLY A 153 -2.51 3.63 9.38
C GLY A 153 -3.17 4.78 10.14
N ILE A 154 -2.41 5.49 10.98
CA ILE A 154 -2.85 6.70 11.67
C ILE A 154 -3.18 7.80 10.66
N ALA A 155 -2.28 8.04 9.70
CA ALA A 155 -2.50 9.04 8.65
C ALA A 155 -3.73 8.72 7.79
N ALA A 156 -3.90 7.46 7.37
CA ALA A 156 -5.07 7.03 6.59
C ALA A 156 -6.37 7.19 7.40
N ASN A 157 -6.38 6.80 8.67
CA ASN A 157 -7.54 6.97 9.56
C ASN A 157 -7.89 8.46 9.74
N TYR A 158 -6.88 9.31 9.96
CA TYR A 158 -7.07 10.75 10.08
C TYR A 158 -7.66 11.35 8.79
N LEU A 159 -7.12 10.98 7.62
CA LEU A 159 -7.61 11.44 6.32
C LEU A 159 -9.04 10.98 6.05
N LEU A 160 -9.38 9.73 6.36
CA LEU A 160 -10.72 9.18 6.19
C LEU A 160 -11.76 9.90 7.06
N LYS A 161 -11.37 10.38 8.25
CA LYS A 161 -12.28 11.10 9.18
C LYS A 161 -12.44 12.58 8.85
N ASN A 162 -11.35 13.24 8.45
CA ASN A 162 -11.31 14.70 8.31
C ASN A 162 -11.52 15.20 6.88
N VAL A 163 -11.31 14.35 5.86
CA VAL A 163 -11.58 14.73 4.46
C VAL A 163 -12.99 14.30 4.09
N GLN A 164 -13.90 15.27 3.92
CA GLN A 164 -15.32 15.04 3.63
C GLN A 164 -15.55 14.06 2.47
N THR A 165 -14.81 14.21 1.37
CA THR A 165 -14.92 13.35 0.19
C THR A 165 -14.54 11.90 0.49
N LEU A 166 -13.46 11.68 1.25
CA LEU A 166 -13.02 10.34 1.62
C LEU A 166 -14.01 9.68 2.58
N ARG A 167 -14.49 10.44 3.58
CA ARG A 167 -15.51 9.99 4.55
C ARG A 167 -16.78 9.55 3.84
N MET A 168 -17.32 10.40 2.96
CA MET A 168 -18.53 10.13 2.21
C MET A 168 -18.45 8.83 1.40
N PHE A 169 -17.29 8.54 0.78
CA PHE A 169 -17.10 7.32 0.01
C PHE A 169 -16.84 6.08 0.89
N ALA A 170 -16.16 6.24 2.01
CA ALA A 170 -15.98 5.17 2.99
C ALA A 170 -17.32 4.74 3.59
N ASP A 171 -18.14 5.70 4.02
CA ASP A 171 -19.47 5.44 4.60
C ASP A 171 -20.39 4.77 3.57
N ALA A 172 -20.39 5.26 2.33
CA ALA A 172 -21.17 4.65 1.24
C ALA A 172 -20.78 3.19 0.98
N LYS A 173 -19.48 2.86 1.07
CA LYS A 173 -19.00 1.48 0.91
C LYS A 173 -19.42 0.60 2.11
N GLN A 174 -19.31 1.10 3.33
CA GLN A 174 -19.70 0.37 4.53
C GLN A 174 -21.20 0.05 4.55
N SER A 175 -22.06 0.99 4.16
CA SER A 175 -23.51 0.77 4.06
C SER A 175 -23.86 -0.32 3.05
N GLN A 176 -23.13 -0.42 1.94
CA GLN A 176 -23.32 -1.50 0.96
C GLN A 176 -22.85 -2.87 1.46
N ALA A 177 -21.82 -2.89 2.31
CA ALA A 177 -21.33 -4.13 2.90
C ALA A 177 -22.25 -4.65 4.03
N ALA A 178 -22.92 -3.75 4.76
CA ALA A 178 -23.88 -4.12 5.80
C ALA A 178 -25.25 -4.60 5.25
N GLN A 179 -25.54 -4.32 3.99
CA GLN A 179 -26.76 -4.76 3.29
C GLN A 179 -26.61 -6.12 2.57
N LYS A 180 -25.42 -6.72 2.60
CA LYS A 180 -25.11 -8.05 2.04
C LYS A 180 -24.92 -9.06 3.16
#